data_AF-A0A660XYT3-F1
#
_entry.id   AF-A0A660XYT3-F1
#
_cell.length_a   1.000
_cell.length_b   1.000
_cell.length_c   1.000
_cell.angle_alpha   90.00
_cell.angle_beta   90.00
_cell.angle_gamma   90.00
#
_symmetry.space_group_name_H-M   'P 1'
#
loop_
_entity.id
_entity.type
_entity.pdbx_description
1 polymer ?
#
loop_
_entity_poly.entity_id
_entity_poly.type
_entity_poly.pdbx_seq_one_letter_code
_entity_poly.pdbx_strand_id
1 'polypeptide(L)'
;VLDEEVCRFVSVRDEEIWAPVVDYSDSYPNLKPEVLGEVNYAQLRSGKITVRGKEVPTGSLSSYAKAREIAEILKEWISKGEFLLTQPVAPIPGAESGYTFRPLKERKP
;
A
#
# COMPACT_ATOMS: atom_id res chain seq x y z
N VAL A 1 15.87 -8.71 4.81
CA VAL A 1 16.40 -7.66 3.92
C VAL A 1 17.49 -8.31 3.09
N LEU A 2 17.47 -8.13 1.76
CA LEU A 2 18.33 -8.88 0.83
C LEU A 2 19.73 -8.27 0.72
N ASP A 3 19.81 -6.94 0.72
CA ASP A 3 21.03 -6.14 0.65
C ASP A 3 20.79 -4.75 1.25
N GLU A 4 21.84 -3.93 1.30
CA GLU A 4 21.83 -2.59 1.88
C GLU A 4 20.94 -1.60 1.11
N GLU A 5 20.85 -1.76 -0.21
CA GLU A 5 20.03 -0.89 -1.06
C GLU A 5 18.54 -1.12 -0.77
N VAL A 6 18.10 -2.38 -0.75
CA VAL A 6 16.74 -2.74 -0.33
C VAL A 6 16.48 -2.28 1.09
N CYS A 7 17.45 -2.41 2.01
CA CYS A 7 17.34 -1.92 3.38
C CYS A 7 16.97 -0.43 3.41
N ARG A 8 17.70 0.38 2.63
CA ARG A 8 17.49 1.82 2.54
C ARG A 8 16.09 2.16 2.02
N PHE A 9 15.62 1.47 0.98
CA PHE A 9 14.30 1.72 0.42
C PHE A 9 13.16 1.36 1.37
N VAL A 10 13.30 0.30 2.19
CA VAL A 10 12.25 -0.12 3.13
C VAL A 10 12.33 0.57 4.50
N SER A 11 13.35 1.40 4.75
CA SER A 11 13.56 2.11 6.02
C SER A 11 12.82 3.46 6.13
N VAL A 12 11.83 3.70 5.27
CA VAL A 12 11.01 4.93 5.29
C VAL A 12 10.13 4.99 6.55
N ARG A 13 10.02 6.18 7.15
CA ARG A 13 9.19 6.37 8.36
C ARG A 13 7.73 6.65 8.00
N ASP A 14 6.83 6.38 8.94
CA ASP A 14 5.39 6.62 8.76
C ASP A 14 5.08 8.10 8.43
N GLU A 15 5.89 9.06 8.91
CA GLU A 15 5.71 10.50 8.60
C GLU A 15 6.12 10.88 7.17
N GLU A 16 6.89 10.00 6.51
CA GLU A 16 7.44 10.21 5.17
C GLU A 16 6.59 9.53 4.08
N ILE A 17 5.67 8.65 4.47
CA ILE A 17 4.74 7.97 3.54
C ILE A 17 3.47 8.81 3.43
N TRP A 18 3.37 9.59 2.36
CA TRP A 18 2.21 10.42 2.05
C TRP A 18 1.19 9.67 1.19
N ALA A 19 -0.10 9.88 1.48
CA ALA A 19 -1.20 9.27 0.77
C ALA A 19 -2.36 10.27 0.55
N PRO A 20 -3.02 10.23 -0.62
CA PRO A 20 -4.20 11.03 -0.88
C PRO A 20 -5.43 10.44 -0.19
N VAL A 21 -6.30 11.32 0.33
CA VAL A 21 -7.64 10.96 0.78
C VAL A 21 -8.59 11.05 -0.41
N VAL A 22 -9.15 9.91 -0.84
CA VAL A 22 -9.96 9.79 -2.06
C VAL A 22 -11.42 9.48 -1.71
N ASP A 23 -12.35 10.13 -2.42
CA ASP A 23 -13.78 9.82 -2.33
C ASP A 23 -14.14 8.59 -3.19
N TYR A 24 -14.51 7.49 -2.54
CA TYR A 24 -14.95 6.26 -3.20
C TYR A 24 -16.39 6.30 -3.72
N SER A 25 -17.19 7.31 -3.34
CA SER A 25 -18.57 7.46 -3.82
C SER A 25 -18.65 8.11 -5.20
N ASP A 26 -17.76 9.06 -5.50
CA ASP A 26 -17.82 9.84 -6.73
C ASP A 26 -16.46 9.92 -7.45
N SER A 27 -15.40 10.30 -6.75
CA SER A 27 -14.12 10.59 -7.41
C SER A 27 -13.46 9.35 -7.99
N TYR A 28 -13.36 8.28 -7.19
CA TYR A 28 -12.76 7.01 -7.59
C TYR A 28 -13.50 6.33 -8.78
N PRO A 29 -14.83 6.07 -8.72
CA PRO A 29 -15.52 5.38 -9.81
C PRO A 29 -15.56 6.18 -11.12
N ASN A 30 -15.53 7.51 -11.04
CA ASN A 30 -15.59 8.39 -12.22
C ASN A 30 -14.23 8.89 -12.71
N LEU A 31 -13.12 8.36 -12.17
CA LEU A 31 -11.75 8.77 -12.53
C LEU A 31 -11.53 10.28 -12.42
N LYS A 32 -12.13 10.93 -11.42
CA LYS A 32 -11.94 12.37 -11.18
C LYS A 32 -10.61 12.57 -10.44
N PRO A 33 -9.85 13.64 -10.74
CA PRO A 33 -8.56 13.90 -10.12
C PRO A 33 -8.66 14.49 -8.70
N GLU A 34 -9.87 14.61 -8.15
CA GLU A 34 -10.09 15.27 -6.87
C GLU A 34 -9.52 14.45 -5.70
N VAL A 35 -8.72 15.12 -4.87
CA VAL A 35 -8.18 14.60 -3.62
C VAL A 35 -8.70 15.50 -2.49
N LEU A 36 -9.29 14.89 -1.46
CA LEU A 36 -9.90 15.61 -0.33
C LEU A 36 -8.87 16.23 0.62
N GLY A 37 -7.62 15.76 0.53
CA GLY A 37 -6.46 16.19 1.29
C GLY A 37 -5.36 15.13 1.22
N GLU A 38 -4.16 15.48 1.68
CA GLU A 38 -3.05 14.54 1.82
C GLU A 38 -2.75 14.33 3.30
N VAL A 39 -2.48 13.08 3.66
CA VAL A 39 -2.12 12.68 5.01
C VAL A 39 -0.93 11.74 4.96
N ASN A 40 -0.13 11.70 6.02
CA ASN A 40 0.91 10.69 6.16
C ASN A 40 0.46 9.50 7.01
N TYR A 41 1.18 8.39 6.92
CA TYR A 41 0.85 7.17 7.66
C TYR A 41 0.89 7.35 9.17
N ALA A 42 1.72 8.27 9.69
CA ALA A 42 1.76 8.58 11.11
C ALA A 42 0.44 9.20 11.60
N GLN A 43 -0.13 10.13 10.82
CA GLN A 43 -1.46 10.68 11.08
C GLN A 43 -2.55 9.61 11.00
N LEU A 44 -2.53 8.76 9.97
CA LEU A 44 -3.49 7.66 9.84
C LEU A 44 -3.42 6.70 11.04
N ARG A 45 -2.24 6.44 11.58
CA ARG A 45 -2.03 5.57 12.76
C ARG A 45 -2.43 6.20 14.07
N SER A 46 -2.55 7.52 14.15
CA SER A 46 -3.05 8.21 15.34
C SER A 46 -4.52 7.87 15.66
N GLY A 47 -5.24 7.27 14.70
CA GLY A 47 -6.63 6.85 14.83
C GLY A 47 -7.64 7.91 14.42
N LYS A 48 -7.19 9.11 14.03
CA LYS A 48 -8.06 10.19 13.55
C LYS A 48 -7.31 11.19 12.67
N ILE A 49 -8.02 11.76 11.70
CA ILE A 49 -7.52 12.82 10.82
C ILE A 49 -8.57 13.93 10.66
N THR A 50 -8.18 15.08 10.14
CA THR A 50 -9.11 16.15 9.77
C THR A 50 -9.30 16.20 8.26
N VAL A 51 -10.55 16.07 7.79
CA VAL A 51 -10.92 16.21 6.38
C VAL A 51 -11.98 17.31 6.28
N ARG A 52 -11.72 18.36 5.47
CA ARG A 52 -12.62 19.51 5.29
C ARG A 52 -13.11 20.12 6.62
N GLY A 53 -12.21 20.25 7.60
CA GLY A 53 -12.50 20.81 8.92
C GLY A 53 -13.28 19.90 9.87
N LYS A 54 -13.53 18.63 9.51
CA LYS A 54 -14.18 17.63 10.36
C LYS A 54 -13.18 16.57 10.80
N GLU A 55 -13.20 16.20 12.08
CA GLU A 55 -12.43 15.07 12.59
C GLU A 55 -13.11 13.75 12.18
N VAL A 56 -12.35 12.83 11.60
CA VAL A 56 -12.81 11.55 11.07
C VAL A 56 -11.91 10.45 11.65
N PRO A 57 -12.48 9.36 12.22
CA PRO A 57 -11.68 8.25 12.71
C PRO A 57 -11.01 7.51 11.55
N THR A 58 -9.81 6.99 11.80
CA THR A 58 -9.07 6.18 10.85
C THR A 58 -8.86 4.77 11.38
N GLY A 59 -8.80 3.81 10.47
CA GLY A 59 -8.55 2.41 10.78
C GLY A 59 -7.96 1.70 9.57
N SER A 60 -7.11 0.71 9.81
CA SER A 60 -6.59 -0.14 8.76
C SER A 60 -7.62 -1.16 8.31
N LEU A 61 -7.65 -1.48 7.02
CA LEU A 61 -8.54 -2.51 6.46
C LEU A 61 -8.19 -3.92 7.00
N SER A 62 -6.90 -4.13 7.33
CA SER A 62 -6.38 -5.36 7.91
C SER A 62 -5.84 -5.13 9.32
N SER A 63 -5.76 -6.19 10.12
CA SER A 63 -5.20 -6.11 11.48
C SER A 63 -3.69 -6.01 11.43
N TYR A 64 -3.15 -4.92 11.96
CA TYR A 64 -1.71 -4.71 12.03
C TYR A 64 -1.00 -5.68 12.99
N ALA A 65 -1.66 -6.05 14.09
CA ALA A 65 -1.15 -7.04 15.03
C ALA A 65 -0.99 -8.42 14.36
N LYS A 66 -2.03 -8.87 13.65
CA LYS A 66 -1.97 -10.13 12.87
C LYS A 66 -0.93 -10.07 11.75
N ALA A 67 -0.80 -8.92 11.08
CA ALA A 67 0.23 -8.75 10.04
C ALA A 67 1.65 -8.96 10.60
N ARG A 68 1.94 -8.46 11.80
CA ARG A 68 3.23 -8.69 12.48
C ARG A 68 3.43 -10.15 12.89
N GLU A 69 2.40 -10.78 13.43
CA GLU A 69 2.43 -12.20 13.78
C GLU A 69 2.77 -13.07 12.56
N ILE A 70 2.07 -12.85 11.44
CA ILE A 70 2.33 -13.56 10.18
C ILE A 70 3.76 -13.29 9.69
N ALA A 71 4.26 -12.06 9.81
CA ALA A 71 5.61 -11.71 9.39
C ALA A 71 6.69 -12.46 10.19
N GLU A 72 6.53 -12.59 11.52
CA GLU A 72 7.46 -13.36 12.35
C GLU A 72 7.38 -14.86 12.07
N ILE A 73 6.19 -15.41 11.83
CA ILE A 73 6.02 -16.82 11.42
C ILE A 73 6.77 -17.08 10.10
N LEU A 74 6.57 -16.23 9.10
CA LEU A 74 7.26 -16.37 7.81
C LEU A 74 8.78 -16.29 7.96
N LYS A 75 9.26 -15.35 8.78
CA LYS A 75 10.69 -15.19 9.08
C LYS A 75 11.26 -16.44 9.76
N GLU A 76 10.52 -17.07 10.66
CA GLU A 76 10.92 -18.33 11.30
C GLU A 76 11.08 -19.44 10.26
N TRP A 77 10.09 -19.65 9.38
CA TRP A 77 10.17 -20.65 8.32
C TRP A 77 11.34 -20.42 7.36
N ILE A 78 11.59 -19.16 6.98
CA ILE A 78 12.77 -18.80 6.15
C ILE A 78 14.06 -19.14 6.89
N SER A 79 14.16 -18.79 8.18
CA SER A 79 15.38 -19.04 8.98
C SER A 79 15.67 -20.53 9.17
N LYS A 80 14.62 -21.37 9.20
CA LYS A 80 14.74 -22.84 9.27
C LYS A 80 14.99 -23.52 7.92
N GLY A 81 14.90 -22.79 6.80
CA GLY A 81 14.95 -23.37 5.46
C GLY A 81 13.70 -24.17 5.08
N GLU A 82 12.58 -23.97 5.80
CA GLU A 82 11.28 -24.62 5.54
C GLU A 82 10.47 -23.87 4.49
N PHE A 83 10.79 -22.58 4.26
CA PHE A 83 10.18 -21.77 3.21
C PHE A 83 11.06 -21.75 1.95
N LEU A 84 10.70 -22.58 0.96
CA LEU A 84 11.43 -22.69 -0.30
C LEU A 84 10.80 -21.82 -1.38
N LEU A 85 11.63 -21.09 -2.14
CA LEU A 85 11.20 -20.30 -3.28
C LEU A 85 11.16 -21.15 -4.55
N THR A 86 10.13 -20.97 -5.38
CA THR A 86 10.12 -21.53 -6.74
C THR A 86 11.01 -20.70 -7.65
N GLN A 87 11.43 -21.29 -8.77
CA GLN A 87 12.06 -20.50 -9.84
C GLN A 87 11.09 -19.40 -10.33
N PRO A 88 11.61 -18.23 -10.73
CA PRO A 88 10.79 -17.18 -11.33
C PRO A 88 9.98 -17.72 -12.51
N VAL A 89 8.68 -17.46 -12.53
CA VAL A 89 7.79 -17.92 -13.62
C VAL A 89 8.01 -17.09 -14.90
N ALA A 90 8.10 -15.77 -14.75
CA ALA A 90 8.39 -14.81 -15.83
C ALA A 90 8.87 -13.48 -15.24
N PRO A 91 9.66 -12.67 -15.98
CA PRO A 91 9.97 -11.30 -15.58
C PRO A 91 8.73 -10.40 -15.64
N ILE A 92 8.60 -9.49 -14.67
CA ILE A 92 7.59 -8.43 -14.70
C ILE A 92 8.00 -7.40 -15.76
N PRO A 93 7.07 -6.86 -16.58
CA PRO A 93 7.40 -5.81 -17.54
C PRO A 93 8.07 -4.61 -16.85
N GLY A 94 9.28 -4.25 -17.30
CA GLY A 94 9.98 -3.07 -16.81
C GLY A 94 9.37 -1.76 -17.31
N ALA A 95 9.90 -0.63 -16.87
CA ALA A 95 9.42 0.69 -17.27
C ALA A 95 9.54 0.92 -18.79
N GLU A 96 10.53 0.28 -19.42
CA GLU A 96 10.80 0.28 -20.86
C GLU A 96 9.81 -0.56 -21.69
N SER A 97 8.95 -1.35 -21.05
CA SER A 97 8.01 -2.24 -21.75
C SER A 97 6.87 -1.52 -22.47
N GLY A 98 6.66 -0.23 -22.19
CA GLY A 98 5.50 0.52 -22.67
C GLY A 98 4.17 0.06 -22.07
N TYR A 99 4.21 -0.79 -21.03
CA TYR A 99 3.01 -1.22 -20.32
C TYR A 99 2.40 -0.05 -19.54
N THR A 100 1.17 0.32 -19.86
CA THR A 100 0.44 1.42 -19.21
C THR A 100 -0.81 0.92 -18.51
N PHE A 101 -1.24 1.63 -17.48
CA PHE A 101 -2.55 1.41 -16.87
C PHE A 101 -3.66 1.53 -17.92
N ARG A 102 -4.54 0.53 -18.00
CA ARG A 102 -5.73 0.53 -18.86
C ARG A 102 -6.97 0.43 -17.98
N PRO A 103 -7.72 1.52 -17.76
CA PRO A 103 -8.91 1.46 -16.94
C PRO A 103 -9.96 0.55 -17.58
N LEU A 104 -10.67 -0.21 -16.74
CA LEU A 104 -11.84 -0.96 -17.18
C LEU A 104 -12.93 0.03 -17.62
N LYS A 105 -13.33 -0.03 -18.90
CA LYS A 105 -14.44 0.75 -19.42
C LYS A 105 -15.71 -0.07 -19.31
N GLU A 106 -16.45 0.09 -18.22
CA GLU A 106 -17.75 -0.53 -18.07
C GLU A 106 -18.76 0.05 -19.07
N ARG A 107 -19.55 -0.82 -19.70
CA ARG A 107 -20.67 -0.40 -20.53
C ARG A 107 -21.82 -0.01 -19.60
N LYS A 108 -22.51 1.09 -19.89
CA LYS A 108 -23.76 1.41 -19.20
C LYS A 108 -24.76 0.25 -19.41
N PRO A 109 -25.55 -0.11 -18.39
CA PRO A 109 -26.62 -1.09 -18.55
C PRO A 109 -27.63 -0.67 -19.62
#